data_AF-A0A4Q0SBI5-F1
#
_entry.id   AF-A0A4Q0SBI5-F1
#
_cell.length_a   1.000
_cell.length_b   1.000
_cell.length_c   1.000
_cell.angle_alpha   90.00
_cell.angle_beta   90.00
_cell.angle_gamma   90.00
#
_symmetry.space_group_name_H-M   'P 1'
#
loop_
_entity.id
_entity.type
_entity.pdbx_description
1 polymer ?
#
loop_
_entity_poly.entity_id
_entity_poly.type
_entity_poly.pdbx_seq_one_letter_code
_entity_poly.pdbx_strand_id
1 'polypeptide(L)'
;MLFALAPAVLAALISACITWQSMPLLQRYALARPNARSSHRIPTPQGAGIAVIAATLLVAAAWTYGAIPLALIGSAVLIAMVGLVDDIRPLPVLLRLVLQAAAVAAVVFTAPETARIVPALPFALERGLILLAGIWFV
;
A
#
# COMPACT_ATOMS: atom_id res chain seq x y z
N MET A 1 -9.34 20.29 -11.94
CA MET A 1 -8.88 18.92 -12.22
C MET A 1 -7.36 18.78 -12.12
N LEU A 2 -6.55 19.65 -12.76
CA LEU A 2 -5.07 19.59 -12.65
C LEU A 2 -4.54 19.70 -11.20
N PHE A 3 -5.08 20.61 -10.38
CA PHE A 3 -4.67 20.77 -8.98
C PHE A 3 -4.93 19.54 -8.11
N ALA A 4 -5.90 18.69 -8.45
CA ALA A 4 -6.19 17.47 -7.70
C ALA A 4 -5.13 16.39 -7.92
N LEU A 5 -4.39 16.45 -9.03
CA LEU A 5 -3.32 15.50 -9.36
C LEU A 5 -1.95 15.95 -8.83
N ALA A 6 -1.81 17.22 -8.45
CA ALA A 6 -0.56 17.78 -7.93
C ALA A 6 0.09 16.95 -6.80
N PRO A 7 -0.64 16.50 -5.75
CA PRO A 7 -0.03 15.67 -4.70
C PRO A 7 0.44 14.31 -5.23
N ALA A 8 -0.31 13.69 -6.15
CA ALA A 8 0.09 12.41 -6.76
C ALA A 8 1.36 12.57 -7.61
N VAL A 9 1.44 13.64 -8.41
CA VAL A 9 2.62 13.95 -9.22
C VAL A 9 3.83 14.23 -8.32
N LEU A 10 3.65 15.01 -7.26
CA LEU A 10 4.72 15.31 -6.30
C LEU A 10 5.23 14.04 -5.60
N ALA A 11 4.32 13.17 -5.13
CA ALA A 11 4.68 11.89 -4.53
C ALA A 11 5.45 11.00 -5.52
N ALA A 12 5.01 10.95 -6.79
CA ALA A 12 5.69 10.20 -7.83
C ALA A 12 7.11 10.72 -8.09
N LEU A 13 7.31 12.05 -8.15
CA LEU A 13 8.63 12.66 -8.35
C LEU A 13 9.58 12.39 -7.16
N ILE A 14 9.09 12.55 -5.94
CA ILE A 14 9.87 12.25 -4.72
C ILE A 14 10.24 10.75 -4.70
N SER A 15 9.27 9.88 -4.94
CA SER A 15 9.51 8.43 -5.01
C SER A 15 10.54 8.07 -6.09
N ALA A 16 10.44 8.67 -7.27
CA ALA A 16 11.39 8.45 -8.37
C ALA A 16 12.81 8.88 -7.97
N CYS A 17 12.95 10.04 -7.33
CA CYS A 17 14.23 10.54 -6.82
C CYS A 17 14.85 9.59 -5.79
N ILE A 18 14.07 9.20 -4.76
CA ILE A 18 14.52 8.26 -3.72
C ILE A 18 14.90 6.90 -4.33
N THR A 19 14.09 6.38 -5.25
CA THR A 19 14.36 5.10 -5.93
C THR A 19 15.65 5.17 -6.74
N TRP A 20 15.84 6.24 -7.50
CA TRP A 20 17.06 6.43 -8.30
C TRP A 20 18.31 6.53 -7.42
N GLN A 21 18.24 7.28 -6.33
CA GLN A 21 19.36 7.45 -5.41
C GLN A 21 19.68 6.19 -4.60
N SER A 22 18.66 5.39 -4.26
CA SER A 22 18.82 4.12 -3.53
C SER A 22 19.20 2.94 -4.43
N MET A 23 19.05 3.06 -5.76
CA MET A 23 19.32 1.99 -6.72
C MET A 23 20.67 1.29 -6.53
N PRO A 24 21.81 1.98 -6.28
CA PRO A 24 23.10 1.30 -6.06
C PRO A 24 23.09 0.39 -4.83
N LEU A 25 22.34 0.75 -3.78
CA LEU A 25 22.19 -0.06 -2.58
C LEU A 25 21.25 -1.25 -2.84
N LEU A 26 20.14 -1.02 -3.53
CA LEU A 26 19.19 -2.09 -3.89
C LEU A 26 19.85 -3.14 -4.79
N GLN A 27 20.67 -2.71 -5.77
CA GLN A 27 21.45 -3.60 -6.61
C GLN A 27 22.48 -4.44 -5.84
N ARG A 28 23.00 -3.92 -4.72
CA ARG A 28 23.99 -4.64 -3.90
C ARG A 28 23.35 -5.60 -2.91
N TYR A 29 22.21 -5.23 -2.33
CA TYR A 29 21.67 -5.93 -1.15
C TYR A 29 20.26 -6.50 -1.32
N ALA A 30 19.51 -6.05 -2.33
CA ALA A 30 18.09 -6.40 -2.51
C ALA A 30 17.82 -6.82 -3.96
N LEU A 31 18.44 -7.92 -4.41
CA LEU A 31 18.17 -8.49 -5.73
C LEU A 31 17.18 -9.66 -5.63
N ALA A 32 16.02 -9.51 -6.28
CA ALA A 32 15.08 -10.59 -6.51
C ALA A 32 15.69 -11.61 -7.46
N ARG A 33 15.77 -12.88 -7.04
CA ARG A 33 16.27 -13.96 -7.90
C ARG A 33 15.12 -14.54 -8.74
N PRO A 34 15.37 -14.89 -10.01
CA PRO A 34 14.38 -15.57 -10.83
C PRO A 34 13.87 -16.85 -10.14
N ASN A 35 12.55 -17.05 -10.16
CA ASN A 35 11.90 -18.28 -9.73
C ASN A 35 11.00 -18.82 -10.85
N ALA A 36 10.38 -19.99 -10.66
CA ALA A 36 9.53 -20.63 -11.66
C ALA A 36 8.32 -19.78 -12.13
N ARG A 37 7.98 -18.72 -11.38
CA ARG A 37 6.90 -17.77 -11.68
C ARG A 37 7.42 -16.42 -12.22
N SER A 38 8.74 -16.21 -12.27
CA SER A 38 9.34 -14.97 -12.74
C SER A 38 9.32 -14.88 -14.26
N SER A 39 8.91 -13.73 -14.81
CA SER A 39 9.03 -13.39 -16.24
C SER A 39 10.42 -12.86 -16.62
N HIS A 40 11.22 -12.45 -15.62
CA HIS A 40 12.60 -11.99 -15.80
C HIS A 40 13.58 -13.16 -15.66
N ARG A 41 14.64 -13.12 -16.47
CA ARG A 41 15.75 -14.10 -16.43
C ARG A 41 16.97 -13.59 -15.67
N ILE A 42 17.04 -12.30 -15.42
CA ILE A 42 18.16 -11.62 -14.77
C ILE A 42 17.67 -11.10 -13.42
N PRO A 43 18.44 -11.23 -12.32
CA PRO A 43 18.05 -10.68 -11.03
C PRO A 43 17.76 -9.19 -11.10
N THR A 44 16.63 -8.77 -10.53
CA THR A 44 16.18 -7.37 -10.55
C THR A 44 16.19 -6.76 -9.15
N PRO A 45 16.56 -5.47 -9.00
CA PRO A 45 16.46 -4.78 -7.71
C PRO A 45 15.02 -4.79 -7.18
N GLN A 46 14.86 -5.07 -5.89
CA GLN A 46 13.61 -5.15 -5.14
C GLN A 46 13.63 -4.14 -3.99
N GLY A 47 12.46 -3.76 -3.48
CA GLY A 47 12.33 -2.84 -2.33
C GLY A 47 12.00 -1.38 -2.68
N ALA A 48 11.87 -1.04 -3.97
CA ALA A 48 11.45 0.31 -4.39
C ALA A 48 10.07 0.73 -3.84
N GLY A 49 9.23 -0.24 -3.42
CA GLY A 49 7.95 0.03 -2.76
C GLY A 49 8.08 0.88 -1.49
N ILE A 50 9.22 0.80 -0.77
CA ILE A 50 9.46 1.64 0.41
C ILE A 50 9.46 3.12 0.02
N ALA A 51 10.12 3.47 -1.09
CA ALA A 51 10.19 4.84 -1.58
C ALA A 51 8.80 5.36 -1.96
N VAL A 52 7.99 4.53 -2.63
CA VAL A 52 6.62 4.85 -3.02
C VAL A 52 5.78 5.15 -1.77
N ILE A 53 5.75 4.23 -0.82
CA ILE A 53 4.89 4.34 0.37
C ILE A 53 5.32 5.52 1.24
N ALA A 54 6.62 5.71 1.45
CA ALA A 54 7.15 6.85 2.21
C ALA A 54 6.78 8.19 1.54
N ALA A 55 6.98 8.31 0.23
CA ALA A 55 6.65 9.53 -0.51
C ALA A 55 5.13 9.81 -0.51
N THR A 56 4.31 8.77 -0.73
CA THR A 56 2.85 8.90 -0.72
C THR A 56 2.34 9.35 0.64
N LEU A 57 2.79 8.72 1.74
CA LEU A 57 2.36 9.11 3.09
C LEU A 57 2.82 10.51 3.46
N LEU A 58 4.07 10.87 3.12
CA LEU A 58 4.61 12.20 3.38
C LEU A 58 3.83 13.30 2.64
N VAL A 59 3.62 13.13 1.34
CA VAL A 59 2.89 14.13 0.54
C VAL A 59 1.43 14.17 0.93
N ALA A 60 0.79 13.03 1.17
CA ALA A 60 -0.60 13.01 1.60
C ALA A 60 -0.76 13.72 2.96
N ALA A 61 0.12 13.46 3.93
CA ALA A 61 0.09 14.13 5.23
C ALA A 61 0.28 15.65 5.10
N ALA A 62 1.23 16.09 4.27
CA ALA A 62 1.46 17.52 4.03
C ALA A 62 0.27 18.19 3.31
N TRP A 63 -0.27 17.55 2.26
CA TRP A 63 -1.35 18.11 1.43
C TRP A 63 -2.69 18.20 2.16
N THR A 64 -2.95 17.25 3.06
CA THR A 64 -4.17 17.20 3.87
C THR A 64 -4.02 17.89 5.23
N TYR A 65 -2.84 18.48 5.51
CA TYR A 65 -2.51 19.05 6.82
C TYR A 65 -2.75 18.06 7.97
N GLY A 66 -2.43 16.79 7.74
CA GLY A 66 -2.60 15.70 8.72
C GLY A 66 -4.03 15.18 8.86
N ALA A 67 -4.98 15.60 8.03
CA ALA A 67 -6.38 15.15 8.10
C ALA A 67 -6.63 13.71 7.60
N ILE A 68 -5.57 12.90 7.44
CA ILE A 68 -5.71 11.49 7.03
C ILE A 68 -6.11 10.65 8.24
N PRO A 69 -7.15 9.80 8.12
CA PRO A 69 -7.51 8.88 9.20
C PRO A 69 -6.33 8.01 9.64
N LEU A 70 -6.06 7.94 10.94
CA LEU A 70 -4.95 7.17 11.48
C LEU A 70 -5.06 5.67 11.14
N ALA A 71 -6.28 5.14 11.05
CA ALA A 71 -6.54 3.77 10.61
C ALA A 71 -6.06 3.53 9.16
N LEU A 72 -6.17 4.52 8.28
CA LEU A 72 -5.67 4.43 6.90
C LEU A 72 -4.14 4.45 6.86
N ILE A 73 -3.50 5.35 7.62
CA ILE A 73 -2.03 5.42 7.73
C ILE A 73 -1.50 4.11 8.31
N GLY A 74 -2.06 3.65 9.44
CA GLY A 74 -1.65 2.42 10.11
C GLY A 74 -1.82 1.19 9.22
N SER A 75 -2.92 1.11 8.48
CA SER A 75 -3.17 0.02 7.53
C SER A 75 -2.20 0.05 6.35
N ALA A 76 -1.90 1.23 5.79
CA ALA A 76 -0.91 1.36 4.73
C ALA A 76 0.48 0.93 5.18
N VAL A 77 0.91 1.35 6.38
CA VAL A 77 2.18 0.94 6.98
C VAL A 77 2.19 -0.56 7.28
N LEU A 78 1.11 -1.12 7.81
CA LEU A 78 1.00 -2.57 8.07
C LEU A 78 1.19 -3.38 6.78
N ILE A 79 0.45 -3.04 5.72
CA ILE A 79 0.56 -3.72 4.42
C ILE A 79 1.96 -3.55 3.82
N ALA A 80 2.54 -2.35 3.93
CA ALA A 80 3.91 -2.08 3.51
C ALA A 80 4.93 -3.03 4.18
N MET A 81 4.79 -3.18 5.50
CA MET A 81 5.65 -4.06 6.30
C MET A 81 5.43 -5.52 5.96
N VAL A 82 4.18 -5.94 5.76
CA VAL A 82 3.86 -7.32 5.33
C VAL A 82 4.52 -7.62 3.99
N GLY A 83 4.39 -6.74 3.01
CA GLY A 83 5.03 -6.90 1.69
C GLY A 83 6.56 -6.90 1.78
N LEU A 84 7.13 -5.98 2.56
CA LEU A 84 8.58 -5.91 2.76
C LEU A 84 9.14 -7.18 3.42
N VAL A 85 8.43 -7.72 4.42
CA VAL A 85 8.86 -8.95 5.08
C VAL A 85 8.71 -10.14 4.13
N ASP A 86 7.60 -10.24 3.39
CA ASP A 86 7.36 -11.30 2.40
C ASP A 86 8.44 -11.32 1.29
N ASP A 87 8.89 -10.13 0.89
CA ASP A 87 9.97 -9.94 -0.09
C ASP A 87 11.33 -10.49 0.40
N ILE A 88 11.62 -10.35 1.70
CA ILE A 88 12.88 -10.84 2.29
C ILE A 88 12.75 -12.32 2.68
N ARG A 89 11.61 -12.70 3.26
CA ARG A 89 11.29 -14.05 3.76
C ARG A 89 9.82 -14.34 3.47
N PRO A 90 9.53 -15.31 2.60
CA PRO A 90 8.16 -15.68 2.28
C PRO A 90 7.35 -16.00 3.54
N LEU A 91 6.25 -15.28 3.73
CA LEU A 91 5.33 -15.47 4.84
C LEU A 91 4.32 -16.58 4.54
N PRO A 92 3.82 -17.30 5.56
CA PRO A 92 2.70 -18.21 5.38
C PRO A 92 1.48 -17.47 4.83
N VAL A 93 0.82 -18.05 3.83
CA VAL A 93 -0.33 -17.44 3.14
C VAL A 93 -1.41 -17.00 4.13
N LEU A 94 -1.70 -17.82 5.16
CA LEU A 94 -2.70 -17.50 6.17
C LEU A 94 -2.32 -16.26 6.99
N LEU A 95 -1.06 -16.12 7.38
CA LEU A 95 -0.59 -14.94 8.13
C LEU A 95 -0.75 -13.68 7.28
N ARG A 96 -0.38 -13.76 6.00
CA ARG A 96 -0.51 -12.64 5.06
C ARG A 96 -1.98 -12.22 4.91
N LEU A 97 -2.86 -13.20 4.67
CA LEU A 97 -4.30 -12.97 4.53
C LEU A 97 -4.94 -12.35 5.78
N VAL A 98 -4.57 -12.83 6.98
CA VAL A 98 -5.10 -12.29 8.24
C VAL A 98 -4.68 -10.85 8.44
N LEU A 99 -3.41 -10.51 8.19
CA LEU A 99 -2.92 -9.14 8.34
C LEU A 99 -3.52 -8.20 7.28
N GLN A 100 -3.70 -8.68 6.05
CA GLN A 100 -4.38 -7.96 4.99
C GLN A 100 -5.86 -7.72 5.33
N ALA A 101 -6.57 -8.74 5.79
CA ALA A 101 -7.95 -8.62 6.24
C ALA A 101 -8.11 -7.67 7.44
N ALA A 102 -7.17 -7.71 8.40
CA ALA A 102 -7.16 -6.77 9.52
C ALA A 102 -6.98 -5.32 9.07
N ALA A 103 -6.08 -5.06 8.11
CA ALA A 103 -5.88 -3.73 7.52
C ALA A 103 -7.15 -3.23 6.81
N VAL A 104 -7.76 -4.07 5.95
CA VAL A 104 -9.00 -3.71 5.24
C VAL A 104 -10.14 -3.47 6.24
N ALA A 105 -10.32 -4.35 7.22
CA ALA A 105 -11.33 -4.19 8.26
C ALA A 105 -11.15 -2.90 9.05
N ALA A 106 -9.92 -2.58 9.44
CA ALA A 106 -9.61 -1.34 10.16
C ALA A 106 -10.05 -0.11 9.35
N VAL A 107 -9.75 -0.05 8.05
CA VAL A 107 -10.19 1.07 7.19
C VAL A 107 -11.70 1.09 7.03
N VAL A 108 -12.32 -0.06 6.75
CA VAL A 108 -13.76 -0.15 6.42
C VAL A 108 -14.64 0.18 7.61
N PHE A 109 -14.31 -0.31 8.82
CA PHE A 109 -15.15 -0.13 10.00
C PHE A 109 -14.85 1.13 10.80
N THR A 110 -13.72 1.81 10.56
CA THR A 110 -13.45 3.14 11.15
C THR A 110 -13.85 4.30 10.23
N ALA A 111 -14.13 4.03 8.96
CA ALA A 111 -14.58 5.05 8.03
C ALA A 111 -15.96 5.61 8.42
N PRO A 112 -16.17 6.93 8.30
CA PRO A 112 -17.43 7.57 8.66
C PRO A 112 -18.59 7.11 7.76
N GLU A 113 -19.82 7.28 8.23
CA GLU A 113 -21.03 6.98 7.44
C GLU A 113 -21.19 7.87 6.21
N THR A 114 -20.54 9.04 6.19
CA THR A 114 -20.51 9.92 5.02
C THR A 114 -19.68 9.35 3.87
N ALA A 115 -18.82 8.36 4.13
CA ALA A 115 -17.98 7.70 3.14
C ALA A 115 -18.65 6.46 2.49
N ARG A 116 -19.98 6.36 2.54
CA ARG A 116 -20.73 5.28 1.90
C ARG A 116 -20.66 5.40 0.37
N ILE A 117 -20.42 4.27 -0.28
CA ILE A 117 -20.32 4.15 -1.74
C ILE A 117 -21.69 3.85 -2.33
N VAL A 118 -22.48 3.01 -1.65
CA VAL A 118 -23.83 2.61 -2.09
C VAL A 118 -24.83 2.84 -0.95
N PRO A 119 -25.28 4.09 -0.73
CA PRO A 119 -26.14 4.44 0.39
C PRO A 119 -27.49 3.70 0.42
N ALA A 120 -27.93 3.16 -0.72
CA ALA A 120 -29.17 2.41 -0.87
C ALA A 120 -29.17 1.03 -0.17
N LEU A 121 -27.99 0.46 0.13
CA LEU A 121 -27.90 -0.84 0.82
C LEU A 121 -28.04 -0.66 2.35
N PRO A 122 -28.40 -1.71 3.10
CA PRO A 122 -28.22 -1.72 4.55
C PRO A 122 -26.75 -1.54 4.92
N PHE A 123 -26.46 -0.75 5.95
CA PHE A 123 -25.09 -0.39 6.34
C PHE A 123 -24.17 -1.62 6.55
N ALA A 124 -24.66 -2.63 7.28
CA ALA A 124 -23.90 -3.85 7.54
C ALA A 124 -23.57 -4.64 6.26
N LEU A 125 -24.52 -4.71 5.32
CA LEU A 125 -24.34 -5.39 4.06
C LEU A 125 -23.31 -4.66 3.18
N GLU A 126 -23.40 -3.34 3.10
CA GLU A 126 -22.43 -2.52 2.36
C GLU A 126 -21.01 -2.69 2.92
N ARG A 127 -20.83 -2.55 4.25
CA ARG A 127 -19.51 -2.72 4.89
C ARG A 127 -18.96 -4.14 4.70
N GLY A 128 -19.81 -5.16 4.81
CA GLY A 128 -19.43 -6.55 4.55
C GLY A 128 -18.96 -6.78 3.12
N LEU A 129 -19.66 -6.22 2.13
CA LEU A 129 -19.27 -6.33 0.73
C LEU A 129 -17.97 -5.58 0.43
N ILE A 130 -17.78 -4.37 0.97
CA ILE A 130 -16.53 -3.61 0.81
C ILE A 130 -15.37 -4.34 1.47
N LEU A 131 -15.57 -4.96 2.65
CA LEU A 131 -14.55 -5.78 3.30
C LEU A 131 -14.15 -6.96 2.42
N LEU A 132 -15.11 -7.72 1.89
CA LEU A 132 -14.83 -8.86 1.01
C LEU A 132 -14.13 -8.43 -0.28
N ALA A 133 -14.58 -7.34 -0.90
CA ALA A 133 -13.95 -6.77 -2.08
C ALA A 133 -12.52 -6.29 -1.80
N GLY A 134 -12.30 -5.66 -0.64
CA GLY A 134 -10.98 -5.21 -0.21
C GLY A 134 -10.04 -6.38 0.06
N ILE A 135 -10.51 -7.44 0.74
CA ILE A 135 -9.71 -8.66 0.96
C ILE A 135 -9.39 -9.35 -0.38
N TRP A 136 -10.33 -9.36 -1.33
CA TRP A 136 -10.11 -9.96 -2.66
C TRP A 136 -9.05 -9.23 -3.48
N PHE A 137 -8.93 -7.91 -3.31
CA PHE A 137 -7.99 -7.09 -4.08
C PHE A 137 -6.54 -7.18 -3.58
N VAL A 138 -6.33 -7.61 -2.34
CA VAL A 138 -5.03 -7.58 -1.63
C VAL A 138 -4.38 -8.97 -1.62
#